data_AF-A0A9X0WDT2-F1
#
_entry.id   AF-A0A9X0WDT2-F1
#
_cell.length_a   1.000
_cell.length_b   1.000
_cell.length_c   1.000
_cell.angle_alpha   90.00
_cell.angle_beta   90.00
_cell.angle_gamma   90.00
#
_symmetry.space_group_name_H-M   'P 1'
#
loop_
_entity.id
_entity.type
_entity.pdbx_description
1 polymer ?
#
loop_
_entity_poly.entity_id
_entity_poly.type
_entity_poly.pdbx_seq_one_letter_code
_entity_poly.pdbx_strand_id
1 'polypeptide(L)'
;MTTTAVALALALSPLSAQSQRLPTDMSQDPAIEGYSPLSYFEVGRPQKGSPAYTSTYQGKEYWFTSAEQVARFEADPAAYAPAFPDHCPYNLSLGRAVAIDPHNFLILGDNLLLFHDREEMASVGQGLDAEKADRMLQRARATRVTDRPNGATHDRVNGATQRWLTGVSNGGYCSAVLAEFARGEC
;
A
#
# COMPACT_ATOMS: atom_id res chain seq x y z
N MET A 1 9.26 -75.39 -33.58
CA MET A 1 8.30 -74.30 -33.80
C MET A 1 7.98 -73.68 -32.45
N THR A 2 8.67 -72.62 -32.06
CA THR A 2 8.40 -71.89 -30.80
C THR A 2 8.33 -70.41 -31.15
N THR A 3 7.12 -69.86 -31.06
CA THR A 3 6.74 -68.51 -31.44
C THR A 3 7.20 -67.50 -30.38
N THR A 4 7.94 -66.48 -30.79
CA THR A 4 8.31 -65.32 -29.97
C THR A 4 7.16 -64.32 -29.92
N ALA A 5 6.67 -63.99 -28.73
CA ALA A 5 5.71 -62.91 -28.53
C ALA A 5 6.46 -61.58 -28.35
N VAL A 6 6.24 -60.63 -29.27
CA VAL A 6 6.76 -59.26 -29.19
C VAL A 6 5.74 -58.43 -28.42
N ALA A 7 6.09 -58.00 -27.20
CA ALA A 7 5.28 -57.08 -26.41
C ALA A 7 5.59 -55.63 -26.83
N LEU A 8 4.59 -54.95 -27.38
CA LEU A 8 4.64 -53.56 -27.82
C LEU A 8 4.51 -52.63 -26.61
N ALA A 9 5.61 -52.01 -26.17
CA ALA A 9 5.61 -51.04 -25.08
C ALA A 9 5.17 -49.66 -25.59
N LEU A 10 3.97 -49.23 -25.19
CA LEU A 10 3.48 -47.86 -25.39
C LEU A 10 4.21 -46.91 -24.42
N ALA A 11 5.13 -46.11 -24.93
CA ALA A 11 5.81 -45.06 -24.15
C ALA A 11 4.86 -43.87 -23.94
N LEU A 12 4.38 -43.68 -22.70
CA LEU A 12 3.71 -42.46 -22.29
C LEU A 12 4.78 -41.40 -21.94
N SER A 13 4.92 -40.37 -22.79
CA SER A 13 5.74 -39.21 -22.47
C SER A 13 5.04 -38.32 -21.43
N PRO A 14 5.73 -37.87 -20.37
CA PRO A 14 5.17 -36.89 -19.45
C PRO A 14 5.08 -35.53 -20.14
N LEU A 15 3.87 -34.97 -20.15
CA LEU A 15 3.63 -33.60 -20.60
C LEU A 15 4.18 -32.65 -19.53
N SER A 16 5.38 -32.12 -19.76
CA SER A 16 5.94 -31.06 -18.93
C SER A 16 5.07 -29.82 -19.08
N ALA A 17 4.20 -29.57 -18.10
CA ALA A 17 3.46 -28.33 -17.97
C ALA A 17 4.45 -27.19 -17.67
N GLN A 18 4.98 -26.55 -18.72
CA GLN A 18 5.63 -25.26 -18.58
C GLN A 18 4.56 -24.22 -18.24
N SER A 19 4.43 -23.93 -16.95
CA SER A 19 3.65 -22.81 -16.44
C SER A 19 4.32 -21.51 -16.90
N GLN A 20 4.01 -21.07 -18.12
CA GLN A 20 4.30 -19.71 -18.54
C GLN A 20 3.44 -18.80 -17.67
N ARG A 21 4.02 -18.17 -16.65
CA ARG A 21 3.38 -17.05 -15.96
C ARG A 21 3.14 -16.00 -17.05
N LEU A 22 1.89 -15.81 -17.45
CA LEU A 22 1.55 -14.66 -18.29
C LEU A 22 2.02 -13.41 -17.53
N PRO A 23 2.57 -12.39 -18.22
CA PRO A 23 2.75 -11.08 -17.63
C PRO A 23 1.38 -10.68 -17.11
N THR A 24 1.25 -10.57 -15.79
CA THR A 24 0.04 -10.02 -15.21
C THR A 24 -0.05 -8.61 -15.78
N ASP A 25 -1.02 -8.37 -16.65
CA ASP A 25 -1.43 -7.05 -17.10
C ASP A 25 -1.99 -6.33 -15.87
N MET A 26 -1.08 -5.85 -15.02
CA MET A 26 -1.39 -5.00 -13.89
C MET A 26 -1.08 -3.58 -14.32
N SER A 27 -2.11 -2.93 -14.85
CA SER A 27 -2.22 -1.48 -14.96
C SER A 27 -2.36 -0.85 -13.56
N GLN A 28 -1.47 -1.23 -12.63
CA GLN A 28 -1.34 -0.69 -11.29
C GLN A 28 0.09 -0.16 -11.20
N ASP A 29 0.24 1.08 -10.78
CA ASP A 29 1.55 1.64 -10.54
C ASP A 29 2.27 0.77 -9.48
N PRO A 30 3.51 0.33 -9.76
CA PRO A 30 4.24 -0.50 -8.80
C PRO A 30 4.49 0.26 -7.51
N ALA A 31 4.57 -0.47 -6.40
CA ALA A 31 4.92 0.09 -5.11
C ALA A 31 6.25 0.84 -5.21
N ILE A 32 6.34 1.98 -4.52
CA ILE A 32 7.55 2.81 -4.48
C ILE A 32 8.01 3.19 -5.91
N GLU A 33 7.08 3.42 -6.84
CA GLU A 33 7.38 3.74 -8.25
C GLU A 33 8.29 2.71 -8.96
N GLY A 34 8.27 1.46 -8.46
CA GLY A 34 9.07 0.35 -8.99
C GLY A 34 10.50 0.31 -8.46
N TYR A 35 10.82 1.01 -7.37
CA TYR A 35 12.11 0.87 -6.68
C TYR A 35 12.11 -0.33 -5.72
N SER A 36 13.26 -1.01 -5.64
CA SER A 36 13.41 -2.20 -4.79
C SER A 36 13.49 -1.81 -3.32
N PRO A 37 12.59 -2.33 -2.45
CA PRO A 37 12.65 -2.06 -1.02
C PRO A 37 13.95 -2.63 -0.40
N LEU A 38 14.44 -3.77 -0.89
CA LEU A 38 15.66 -4.39 -0.37
C LEU A 38 16.92 -3.56 -0.68
N SER A 39 16.94 -2.83 -1.79
CA SER A 39 18.11 -2.02 -2.15
C SER A 39 18.38 -0.88 -1.15
N TYR A 40 17.35 -0.39 -0.46
CA TYR A 40 17.54 0.59 0.61
C TYR A 40 18.31 0.00 1.81
N PHE A 41 18.05 -1.26 2.15
CA PHE A 41 18.70 -1.94 3.27
C PHE A 41 20.06 -2.53 2.91
N GLU A 42 20.18 -3.15 1.72
CA GLU A 42 21.40 -3.88 1.31
C GLU A 42 22.48 -2.94 0.79
N VAL A 43 22.10 -1.99 -0.07
CA VAL A 43 23.04 -1.11 -0.79
C VAL A 43 23.03 0.31 -0.23
N GLY A 44 22.04 0.66 0.59
CA GLY A 44 21.91 2.00 1.14
C GLY A 44 21.58 3.05 0.08
N ARG A 45 20.96 2.65 -1.04
CA ARG A 45 20.57 3.58 -2.12
C ARG A 45 19.34 3.06 -2.88
N PRO A 46 18.50 3.95 -3.41
CA PRO A 46 17.40 3.56 -4.28
C PRO A 46 17.95 2.90 -5.55
N GLN A 47 17.43 1.73 -5.89
CA GLN A 47 17.69 1.08 -7.18
C GLN A 47 16.36 0.69 -7.81
N LYS A 48 16.20 1.04 -9.07
CA LYS A 48 14.99 0.71 -9.82
C LYS A 48 14.94 -0.79 -10.06
N GLY A 49 13.84 -1.41 -9.65
CA GLY A 49 13.55 -2.81 -9.91
C GLY A 49 13.13 -3.04 -11.36
N SER A 50 12.87 -4.30 -11.67
CA SER A 50 12.40 -4.74 -12.98
C SER A 50 11.06 -5.47 -12.85
N PRO A 51 10.12 -5.29 -13.79
CA PRO A 51 8.90 -6.09 -13.84
C PRO A 51 9.16 -7.59 -14.10
N ALA A 52 10.41 -7.98 -14.41
CA ALA A 52 10.81 -9.39 -14.47
C ALA A 52 10.98 -10.04 -13.08
N TYR A 53 11.16 -9.22 -12.03
CA TYR A 53 11.37 -9.67 -10.66
C TYR A 53 10.35 -8.98 -9.76
N THR A 54 9.19 -9.59 -9.55
CA THR A 54 8.10 -8.99 -8.77
C THR A 54 7.63 -9.89 -7.65
N SER A 55 7.05 -9.29 -6.61
CA SER A 55 6.34 -9.98 -5.54
C SER A 55 5.22 -9.09 -5.01
N THR A 56 4.10 -9.69 -4.61
CA THR A 56 2.91 -8.95 -4.16
C THR A 56 2.75 -9.06 -2.65
N TYR A 57 2.61 -7.92 -1.98
CA TYR A 57 2.38 -7.87 -0.54
C TYR A 57 1.40 -6.76 -0.18
N GLN A 58 0.44 -7.06 0.69
CA GLN A 58 -0.66 -6.15 1.09
C GLN A 58 -1.39 -5.50 -0.10
N GLY A 59 -1.58 -6.26 -1.19
CA GLY A 59 -2.27 -5.80 -2.40
C GLY A 59 -1.47 -4.87 -3.31
N LYS A 60 -0.16 -4.68 -3.05
CA LYS A 60 0.75 -3.91 -3.90
C LYS A 60 1.81 -4.81 -4.52
N GLU A 61 2.15 -4.53 -5.77
CA GLU A 61 3.24 -5.19 -6.47
C GLU A 61 4.56 -4.46 -6.22
N TYR A 62 5.54 -5.17 -5.66
CA TYR A 62 6.90 -4.68 -5.46
C TYR A 62 7.82 -5.21 -6.55
N TRP A 63 8.71 -4.37 -7.04
CA TRP A 63 9.69 -4.73 -8.06
C TRP A 63 11.09 -4.82 -7.45
N PHE A 64 11.89 -5.76 -7.93
CA PHE A 64 13.20 -6.07 -7.37
C PHE A 64 14.29 -6.05 -8.45
N THR A 65 15.55 -5.98 -8.03
CA THR A 65 16.69 -5.96 -8.96
C THR A 65 17.15 -7.36 -9.37
N SER A 66 16.82 -8.38 -8.57
CA SER A 66 17.22 -9.76 -8.79
C SER A 66 16.21 -10.76 -8.20
N ALA A 67 16.25 -12.01 -8.69
CA ALA A 67 15.47 -13.11 -8.12
C ALA A 67 15.84 -13.43 -6.66
N GLU A 68 17.08 -13.15 -6.25
CA GLU A 68 17.50 -13.32 -4.86
C GLU A 68 16.79 -12.33 -3.94
N GLN A 69 16.63 -11.07 -4.37
CA GLN A 69 15.87 -10.08 -3.61
C GLN A 69 14.39 -10.46 -3.48
N VAL A 70 13.79 -11.03 -4.53
CA VAL A 70 12.41 -11.56 -4.46
C VAL A 70 12.31 -12.63 -3.37
N ALA A 71 13.21 -13.62 -3.37
CA ALA A 71 13.18 -14.70 -2.39
C ALA A 71 13.37 -14.21 -0.94
N ARG A 72 14.23 -13.21 -0.73
CA ARG A 72 14.42 -12.58 0.59
C ARG A 72 13.19 -11.80 1.03
N PHE A 73 12.57 -11.06 0.12
CA PHE A 73 11.33 -10.34 0.40
C PHE A 73 10.19 -11.28 0.74
N GLU A 74 10.05 -12.39 0.02
CA GLU A 74 9.01 -13.40 0.28
C GLU A 74 9.21 -14.12 1.62
N ALA A 75 10.44 -14.21 2.11
CA ALA A 75 10.74 -14.83 3.41
C ALA A 75 10.26 -13.97 4.59
N ASP A 76 10.42 -12.65 4.52
CA ASP A 76 9.93 -11.72 5.53
C ASP A 76 9.54 -10.35 4.92
N PRO A 77 8.35 -10.27 4.29
CA PRO A 77 7.95 -9.04 3.59
C PRO A 77 7.67 -7.88 4.55
N ALA A 78 7.34 -8.18 5.81
CA ALA A 78 7.05 -7.18 6.82
C ALA A 78 8.30 -6.40 7.25
N ALA A 79 9.48 -7.02 7.19
CA ALA A 79 10.76 -6.38 7.51
C ALA A 79 11.22 -5.38 6.44
N TYR A 80 10.86 -5.60 5.17
CA TYR A 80 11.35 -4.79 4.05
C TYR A 80 10.32 -3.81 3.49
N ALA A 81 9.02 -4.09 3.68
CA ALA A 81 7.98 -3.20 3.18
C ALA A 81 8.05 -1.82 3.88
N PRO A 82 7.92 -0.72 3.13
CA PRO A 82 7.86 0.61 3.73
C PRO A 82 6.64 0.72 4.65
N ALA A 83 6.82 1.40 5.78
CA ALA A 83 5.73 1.59 6.75
C ALA A 83 4.56 2.38 6.16
N PHE A 84 4.84 3.26 5.19
CA PHE A 84 3.87 4.07 4.46
C PHE A 84 4.19 4.00 2.96
N PRO A 85 3.55 3.08 2.21
CA PRO A 85 3.90 2.84 0.81
C PRO A 85 3.45 3.93 -0.16
N ASP A 86 2.40 4.68 0.17
CA ASP A 86 1.76 5.64 -0.76
C ASP A 86 2.01 7.10 -0.42
N HIS A 87 2.31 7.39 0.85
CA HIS A 87 2.28 8.74 1.37
C HIS A 87 3.43 9.01 2.33
N CYS A 88 3.95 10.25 2.27
CA CYS A 88 5.01 10.70 3.16
C CYS A 88 4.52 10.69 4.63
N PRO A 89 5.19 9.97 5.55
CA PRO A 89 4.78 9.88 6.95
C PRO A 89 4.84 11.22 7.67
N TYR A 90 5.78 12.09 7.30
CA TYR A 90 5.89 13.42 7.86
C TYR A 90 4.66 14.26 7.51
N ASN A 91 4.30 14.34 6.22
CA ASN A 91 3.08 15.05 5.80
C ASN A 91 1.80 14.43 6.35
N LEU A 92 1.73 13.09 6.42
CA LEU A 92 0.60 12.41 7.03
C LEU A 92 0.45 12.76 8.50
N SER A 93 1.56 12.89 9.25
CA SER A 93 1.52 13.31 10.66
C SER A 93 0.97 14.74 10.84
N LEU A 94 1.03 15.55 9.79
CA LEU A 94 0.48 16.90 9.70
C LEU A 94 -0.93 16.93 9.08
N GLY A 95 -1.52 15.78 8.76
CA GLY A 95 -2.85 15.67 8.16
C GLY A 95 -2.89 15.92 6.65
N ARG A 96 -1.75 15.84 5.95
CA ARG A 96 -1.64 16.05 4.50
C ARG A 96 -1.23 14.76 3.81
N ALA A 97 -1.96 14.35 2.79
CA ALA A 97 -1.59 13.20 1.97
C ALA A 97 -0.76 13.68 0.78
N VAL A 98 0.55 13.44 0.83
CA VAL A 98 1.50 13.84 -0.21
C VAL A 98 2.23 12.60 -0.68
N ALA A 99 2.38 12.44 -1.99
CA ALA A 99 3.09 11.33 -2.60
C ALA A 99 4.56 11.29 -2.15
N ILE A 100 5.09 10.09 -2.03
CA ILE A 100 6.49 9.82 -1.68
C ILE A 100 7.41 10.08 -2.89
N ASP A 101 8.68 10.37 -2.61
CA ASP A 101 9.78 10.31 -3.59
C ASP A 101 10.72 9.17 -3.15
N PRO A 102 10.91 8.13 -3.99
CA PRO A 102 11.80 7.00 -3.70
C PRO A 102 13.25 7.37 -3.37
N HIS A 103 13.71 8.57 -3.75
CA HIS A 103 15.07 9.04 -3.49
C HIS A 103 15.27 9.63 -2.09
N ASN A 104 14.19 10.01 -1.40
CA ASN A 104 14.25 10.62 -0.07
C ASN A 104 13.82 9.58 0.96
N PHE A 105 14.77 8.81 1.48
CA PHE A 105 14.48 7.73 2.42
C PHE A 105 15.31 7.81 3.70
N LEU A 106 14.73 7.29 4.78
CA LEU A 106 15.39 7.14 6.07
C LEU A 106 15.02 5.77 6.63
N ILE A 107 16.01 5.08 7.21
CA ILE A 107 15.78 3.86 7.98
C ILE A 107 15.85 4.25 9.46
N LEU A 108 14.70 4.14 10.15
CA LEU A 108 14.60 4.40 11.60
C LEU A 108 14.28 3.10 12.33
N GLY A 109 15.26 2.61 13.09
CA GLY A 109 15.21 1.24 13.62
C GLY A 109 15.15 0.26 12.46
N ASP A 110 14.07 -0.52 12.40
CA ASP A 110 13.82 -1.49 11.32
C ASP A 110 12.80 -0.98 10.28
N ASN A 111 12.35 0.28 10.37
CA ASN A 111 11.34 0.82 9.47
C ASN A 111 11.96 1.63 8.33
N LEU A 112 11.62 1.28 7.09
CA LEU A 112 11.86 2.10 5.91
C LEU A 112 10.78 3.20 5.81
N LEU A 113 11.23 4.45 5.84
CA LEU A 113 10.40 5.64 5.66
C LEU A 113 10.79 6.37 4.39
N LEU A 114 9.79 6.76 3.60
CA LEU A 114 9.94 7.46 2.32
C LEU A 114 9.28 8.83 2.42
N PHE A 115 9.98 9.88 2.02
CA PHE A 115 9.58 11.28 2.17
C PHE A 115 9.27 11.89 0.81
N HIS A 116 8.49 12.97 0.80
CA HIS A 116 8.21 13.70 -0.42
C HIS A 116 9.45 14.47 -0.89
N ASP A 117 10.17 15.09 0.05
CA ASP A 117 11.36 15.88 -0.26
C ASP A 117 12.49 15.66 0.77
N ARG A 118 13.66 16.18 0.42
CA ARG A 118 14.88 16.07 1.22
C ARG A 118 14.83 16.87 2.51
N GLU A 119 14.13 18.01 2.53
CA GLU A 119 14.08 18.89 3.70
C GLU A 119 13.26 18.24 4.82
N GLU A 120 12.13 17.65 4.47
CA GLU A 120 11.31 16.83 5.37
C GLU A 120 12.13 15.68 5.95
N MET A 121 12.79 14.90 5.09
CA MET A 121 13.67 13.81 5.51
C MET A 121 14.80 14.30 6.44
N ALA A 122 15.44 15.43 6.12
CA ALA A 122 16.52 16.00 6.91
C ALA A 122 16.03 16.48 8.28
N SER A 123 14.85 17.09 8.34
CA SER A 123 14.23 17.54 9.60
C SER A 123 13.97 16.38 10.56
N VAL A 124 13.58 15.22 10.01
CA VAL A 124 13.38 13.98 10.75
C VAL A 124 14.72 13.41 11.20
N GLY A 125 15.73 13.36 10.31
CA GLY A 125 17.04 12.77 10.58
C GLY A 125 17.95 13.56 11.54
N GLN A 126 17.78 14.89 11.65
CA GLN A 126 18.65 15.75 12.48
C GLN A 126 18.12 16.00 13.90
N GLY A 127 16.85 15.72 14.20
CA GLY A 127 16.21 16.26 15.41
C GLY A 127 15.17 15.39 16.11
N LEU A 128 14.84 14.20 15.59
CA LEU A 128 13.90 13.31 16.25
C LEU A 128 14.65 12.27 17.08
N ASP A 129 14.51 12.37 18.40
CA ASP A 129 14.70 11.22 19.26
C ASP A 129 13.66 10.13 18.94
N ALA A 130 13.93 8.89 19.36
CA ALA A 130 13.06 7.75 19.08
C ALA A 130 11.61 8.01 19.51
N GLU A 131 11.40 8.69 20.65
CA GLU A 131 10.06 9.01 21.15
C GLU A 131 9.32 10.01 20.27
N LYS A 132 9.99 11.07 19.78
CA LYS A 132 9.41 12.02 18.83
C LYS A 132 9.09 11.36 17.49
N ALA A 133 9.97 10.49 17.00
CA ALA A 133 9.72 9.72 15.79
C ALA A 133 8.49 8.83 15.96
N ASP A 134 8.38 8.10 17.07
CA ASP A 134 7.21 7.27 17.37
C ASP A 134 5.93 8.08 17.44
N ARG A 135 5.94 9.25 18.10
CA ARG A 135 4.78 10.14 18.14
C ARG A 135 4.40 10.65 16.75
N MET A 136 5.36 10.94 15.88
CA MET A 136 5.10 11.33 14.49
C MET A 136 4.42 10.18 13.73
N LEU A 137 4.97 8.97 13.83
CA LEU A 137 4.44 7.79 13.15
C LEU A 137 3.05 7.40 13.67
N GLN A 138 2.80 7.51 14.98
CA GLN A 138 1.46 7.30 15.56
C GLN A 138 0.43 8.27 15.00
N ARG A 139 0.77 9.56 14.87
CA ARG A 139 -0.10 10.56 14.24
C ARG A 139 -0.36 10.24 12.78
N ALA A 140 0.68 9.89 12.03
CA ALA A 140 0.55 9.53 10.62
C ALA A 140 -0.40 8.34 10.40
N ARG A 141 -0.34 7.31 11.26
CA ARG A 141 -1.26 6.15 11.20
C ARG A 141 -2.71 6.51 11.58
N ALA A 142 -2.89 7.48 12.46
CA ALA A 142 -4.22 7.94 12.88
C ALA A 142 -4.89 8.85 11.85
N THR A 143 -4.11 9.48 10.96
CA THR A 143 -4.62 10.33 9.88
C THR A 143 -5.42 9.49 8.90
N ARG A 144 -6.71 9.76 8.80
CA ARG A 144 -7.52 9.27 7.68
C ARG A 144 -7.23 10.14 6.47
N VAL A 145 -6.63 9.55 5.45
CA VAL A 145 -6.58 10.15 4.12
C VAL A 145 -7.99 10.14 3.57
N THR A 146 -8.77 11.17 3.88
CA THR A 146 -9.98 11.47 3.12
C THR A 146 -9.52 12.06 1.81
N ASP A 147 -10.08 11.61 0.67
CA ASP A 147 -9.90 12.23 -0.65
C ASP A 147 -10.30 13.72 -0.60
N ARG A 148 -9.40 14.55 -0.10
CA ARG A 148 -9.50 16.00 -0.16
C ARG A 148 -8.30 16.43 -0.98
N PRO A 149 -8.51 16.79 -2.27
CA PRO A 149 -7.39 17.20 -3.12
C PRO A 149 -6.67 18.37 -2.44
N ASN A 150 -5.34 18.26 -2.38
CA ASN A 150 -4.44 19.26 -1.81
C ASN A 150 -4.65 20.59 -2.54
N GLY A 151 -5.39 21.53 -1.92
CA GLY A 151 -5.65 22.81 -2.58
C GLY A 151 -6.64 23.80 -1.95
N ALA A 152 -7.41 23.48 -0.90
CA ALA A 152 -8.15 24.56 -0.22
C ALA A 152 -7.29 25.19 0.87
N THR A 153 -6.65 26.29 0.49
CA THR A 153 -6.14 27.32 1.38
C THR A 153 -7.20 27.70 2.40
N HIS A 154 -6.86 27.57 3.68
CA HIS A 154 -7.27 28.43 4.79
C HIS A 154 -8.65 29.10 4.63
N ASP A 155 -9.74 28.36 4.79
CA ASP A 155 -11.01 29.00 5.13
C ASP A 155 -10.97 29.28 6.64
N ARG A 156 -10.55 30.50 6.94
CA ARG A 156 -10.66 31.11 8.26
C ARG A 156 -12.15 31.14 8.58
N VAL A 157 -12.66 30.12 9.27
CA VAL A 157 -14.02 30.16 9.82
C VAL A 157 -14.01 31.19 10.96
N ASN A 158 -14.16 32.45 10.57
CA ASN A 158 -14.68 33.48 11.44
C ASN A 158 -16.05 33.00 11.93
N GLY A 159 -16.25 33.08 13.24
CA GLY A 159 -17.39 32.49 13.93
C GLY A 159 -18.73 32.81 13.27
N ALA A 160 -19.44 31.76 12.88
CA ALA A 160 -20.90 31.76 12.75
C ALA A 160 -21.38 30.30 12.78
N THR A 161 -21.85 29.91 13.96
CA THR A 161 -22.94 28.96 14.19
C THR A 161 -22.77 27.53 13.64
N GLN A 162 -22.40 26.63 14.55
CA GLN A 162 -22.77 25.22 14.45
C GLN A 162 -24.26 25.08 14.16
N ARG A 163 -24.60 24.58 12.98
CA ARG A 163 -25.95 24.06 12.68
C ARG A 163 -25.81 22.68 12.07
N TRP A 164 -25.78 21.68 12.96
CA TRP A 164 -26.10 20.32 12.64
C TRP A 164 -27.51 20.29 12.05
N LEU A 165 -27.62 20.02 10.75
CA LEU A 165 -28.86 19.53 10.16
C LEU A 165 -28.53 18.32 9.30
N THR A 166 -28.89 17.19 9.89
CA THR A 166 -29.17 15.92 9.25
C THR A 166 -30.04 16.08 8.00
N GLY A 167 -29.66 15.38 6.93
CA GLY A 167 -30.59 14.69 6.03
C GLY A 167 -31.01 15.43 4.77
N VAL A 168 -30.50 14.96 3.62
CA VAL A 168 -31.34 14.41 2.54
C VAL A 168 -30.54 13.27 1.89
N SER A 169 -30.86 12.03 2.24
CA SER A 169 -30.51 10.84 1.46
C SER A 169 -31.72 10.51 0.59
N ASN A 170 -31.51 10.48 -0.71
CA ASN A 170 -32.46 10.04 -1.70
C ASN A 170 -32.56 8.51 -1.69
N GLY A 171 -33.79 8.01 -1.63
CA GLY A 171 -34.22 6.85 -2.41
C GLY A 171 -33.90 5.46 -1.87
N GLY A 172 -34.96 4.73 -1.48
CA GLY A 172 -35.00 3.27 -1.55
C GLY A 172 -35.64 2.61 -0.33
N TYR A 173 -36.56 1.69 -0.61
CA TYR A 173 -37.24 0.75 0.30
C TYR A 173 -38.53 1.30 0.95
N CYS A 174 -39.72 1.09 0.37
CA CYS A 174 -40.52 -0.14 0.20
C CYS A 174 -41.47 -0.40 1.39
N SER A 175 -42.75 -0.12 1.14
CA SER A 175 -43.96 -0.75 1.67
C SER A 175 -44.37 -0.57 3.14
N ALA A 176 -45.34 0.35 3.30
CA ALA A 176 -46.65 0.11 3.90
C ALA A 176 -46.76 -0.81 5.14
N VAL A 177 -46.91 -0.19 6.32
CA VAL A 177 -47.90 -0.60 7.33
C VAL A 177 -48.50 0.66 7.95
N LEU A 178 -49.77 0.92 7.61
CA LEU A 178 -50.66 1.83 8.33
C LEU A 178 -51.06 1.17 9.65
N ALA A 179 -50.83 1.83 10.78
CA ALA A 179 -51.59 1.60 12.00
C ALA A 179 -51.54 2.85 12.88
N GLU A 180 -52.60 3.64 12.71
CA GLU A 180 -53.16 4.62 13.64
C GLU A 180 -53.07 4.14 15.11
N PHE A 181 -52.47 4.92 16.01
CA PHE A 181 -52.92 4.95 17.41
C PHE A 181 -52.73 6.32 18.03
N ALA A 182 -53.83 6.74 18.66
CA ALA A 182 -54.16 8.06 19.15
C ALA A 182 -53.30 8.58 20.32
N ARG A 183 -53.14 9.92 20.32
CA ARG A 183 -53.34 10.88 21.42
C ARG A 183 -52.69 10.62 22.79
N GLY A 184 -51.97 11.63 23.26
CA GLY A 184 -52.23 12.21 24.59
C GLY A 184 -51.01 12.66 25.37
N GLU A 185 -50.58 13.91 25.15
CA GLU A 185 -49.86 14.71 26.16
C GLU A 185 -50.77 15.90 26.56
N CYS A 186 -50.62 16.28 27.84
CA CYS A 186 -51.48 17.09 28.70
C CYS A 186 -51.78 18.53 28.25
#